data_AF-A0A0Q6FQY9-F1
#
_entry.id   AF-A0A0Q6FQY9-F1
#
_cell.length_a   1.000
_cell.length_b   1.000
_cell.length_c   1.000
_cell.angle_alpha   90.00
_cell.angle_beta   90.00
_cell.angle_gamma   90.00
#
_symmetry.space_group_name_H-M   'P 1'
#
loop_
_entity.id
_entity.type
_entity.pdbx_description
1 polymer ?
#
loop_
_entity_poly.entity_id
_entity_poly.type
_entity_poly.pdbx_seq_one_letter_code
_entity_poly.pdbx_strand_id
1 'polypeptide(L)'
;MTTEQDELFQAWLEEMHPRLARFEDLTMPAGWPGGYSRESLVALEQHILDRWPDKKSFLDENDTDFIEGATRYIGETYLRLAGGGWSINHDPEFIYTGRPVVRFDTESPMPVSPVHLMTTILARRTGNVLSRIWDGQAAAVERRREAEGPGWQPRRDPVPGVVAAQSPSSSELDAWIQRVPQLVDSLRSRAGARAARLDLTLASLEPLGELALEDVDGGRLSRETYGDVKASYVAYLGAVALRAAGGAWVLVPGERDDSNPFVGRPYVERFDESGDRRTAALEPAVDKVAVSRDASVLSRIVGGYAG
;
A
#
# COMPACT_ATOMS: atom_id res chain seq x y z
N MET A 1 -27.83 -8.16 16.33
CA MET A 1 -27.16 -8.23 15.01
C MET A 1 -26.05 -7.18 14.86
N THR A 2 -26.05 -6.09 15.63
CA THR A 2 -25.03 -5.03 15.54
C THR A 2 -23.63 -5.45 15.98
N THR A 3 -23.48 -6.25 17.05
CA THR A 3 -22.16 -6.61 17.60
C THR A 3 -21.26 -7.38 16.63
N GLU A 4 -21.79 -8.40 15.94
CA GLU A 4 -21.03 -9.19 14.95
C GLU A 4 -20.60 -8.34 13.74
N GLN A 5 -21.48 -7.45 13.26
CA GLN A 5 -21.16 -6.56 12.15
C GLN A 5 -20.13 -5.49 12.53
N ASP A 6 -20.17 -5.04 13.78
CA ASP A 6 -19.18 -4.10 14.32
C ASP A 6 -17.83 -4.80 14.53
N GLU A 7 -17.81 -6.05 14.99
CA GLU A 7 -16.60 -6.89 15.06
C GLU A 7 -15.97 -7.11 13.67
N LEU A 8 -16.79 -7.43 12.66
CA LEU A 8 -16.32 -7.54 11.27
C LEU A 8 -15.74 -6.23 10.74
N PHE A 9 -16.34 -5.10 11.11
CA PHE A 9 -15.81 -3.79 10.74
C PHE A 9 -14.49 -3.48 11.45
N GLN A 10 -14.33 -3.85 12.73
CA GLN A 10 -13.05 -3.71 13.42
C GLN A 10 -11.97 -4.60 12.79
N ALA A 11 -12.26 -5.87 12.49
CA ALA A 11 -11.34 -6.74 11.78
C ALA A 11 -10.94 -6.16 10.40
N TRP A 12 -11.91 -5.58 9.68
CA TRP A 12 -11.65 -4.91 8.40
C TRP A 12 -10.71 -3.70 8.54
N LEU A 13 -10.82 -2.94 9.63
CA LEU A 13 -9.91 -1.84 9.97
C LEU A 13 -8.53 -2.36 10.37
N GLU A 14 -8.43 -3.44 11.14
CA GLU A 14 -7.14 -4.04 11.52
C GLU A 14 -6.33 -4.52 10.29
N GLU A 15 -7.01 -4.99 9.25
CA GLU A 15 -6.42 -5.36 7.97
C GLU A 15 -6.06 -4.16 7.06
N MET A 16 -6.31 -2.92 7.49
CA MET A 16 -6.15 -1.74 6.62
C MET A 16 -4.76 -1.64 6.00
N HIS A 17 -3.71 -1.74 6.81
CA HIS A 17 -2.34 -1.63 6.33
C HIS A 17 -1.90 -2.74 5.37
N PRO A 18 -2.04 -4.05 5.67
CA PRO A 18 -1.71 -5.10 4.71
C PRO A 18 -2.48 -4.98 3.40
N ARG A 19 -3.75 -4.57 3.45
CA ARG A 19 -4.58 -4.40 2.24
C ARG A 19 -4.17 -3.18 1.41
N LEU A 20 -3.83 -2.05 2.03
CA LEU A 20 -3.33 -0.87 1.35
C LEU A 20 -1.98 -1.13 0.69
N ALA A 21 -1.02 -1.72 1.41
CA ALA A 21 0.28 -2.04 0.87
C ALA A 21 0.17 -2.96 -0.35
N ARG A 22 -0.64 -4.03 -0.25
CA ARG A 22 -0.92 -4.91 -1.40
C ARG A 22 -1.59 -4.17 -2.56
N PHE A 23 -2.49 -3.23 -2.28
CA PHE A 23 -3.14 -2.44 -3.32
C PHE A 23 -2.13 -1.58 -4.09
N GLU A 24 -1.32 -0.78 -3.39
CA GLU A 24 -0.34 0.12 -4.00
C GLU A 24 0.76 -0.67 -4.75
N ASP A 25 1.28 -1.73 -4.14
CA ASP A 25 2.48 -2.43 -4.60
C ASP A 25 2.16 -3.47 -5.68
N LEU A 26 1.08 -4.22 -5.48
CA LEU A 26 0.79 -5.45 -6.22
C LEU A 26 -0.39 -5.29 -7.17
N THR A 27 -1.42 -4.53 -6.80
CA THR A 27 -2.66 -4.39 -7.58
C THR A 27 -2.57 -3.28 -8.62
N MET A 28 -2.02 -2.11 -8.25
CA MET A 28 -1.94 -0.98 -9.17
C MET A 28 -0.88 -1.18 -10.27
N PRO A 29 -1.13 -0.64 -11.49
CA PRO A 29 -0.21 -0.76 -12.61
C PRO A 29 1.09 0.01 -12.36
N ALA A 30 2.13 -0.39 -13.09
CA ALA A 30 3.39 0.34 -13.10
C ALA A 30 3.19 1.80 -13.52
N GLY A 31 3.84 2.74 -12.81
CA GLY A 31 3.75 4.17 -13.10
C GLY A 31 2.54 4.89 -12.49
N TRP A 32 1.67 4.19 -11.77
CA TRP A 32 0.65 4.85 -10.94
C TRP A 32 1.35 5.64 -9.81
N PRO A 33 0.98 6.92 -9.58
CA PRO A 33 1.77 7.82 -8.74
C PRO A 33 1.69 7.53 -7.24
N GLY A 34 0.65 6.84 -6.74
CA GLY A 34 0.52 6.49 -5.32
C GLY A 34 0.57 7.68 -4.35
N GLY A 35 0.87 7.41 -3.09
CA GLY A 35 1.23 8.47 -2.13
C GLY A 35 0.08 9.32 -1.57
N TYR A 36 -1.17 8.85 -1.71
CA TYR A 36 -2.36 9.47 -1.11
C TYR A 36 -2.56 10.96 -1.49
N SER A 37 -2.43 11.26 -2.78
CA SER A 37 -2.53 12.62 -3.33
C SER A 37 -3.76 12.80 -4.22
N ARG A 38 -4.01 14.06 -4.61
CA ARG A 38 -5.04 14.36 -5.62
C ARG A 38 -4.72 13.68 -6.94
N GLU A 39 -3.45 13.68 -7.34
CA GLU A 39 -2.96 13.12 -8.59
C GLU A 39 -3.15 11.59 -8.61
N SER A 40 -2.96 10.92 -7.47
CA SER A 40 -3.18 9.48 -7.38
C SER A 40 -4.65 9.09 -7.44
N LEU A 41 -5.56 9.91 -6.90
CA LEU A 41 -7.00 9.75 -7.10
C LEU A 41 -7.41 9.93 -8.56
N VAL A 42 -6.86 10.94 -9.25
CA VAL A 42 -7.12 11.14 -10.69
C VAL A 42 -6.63 9.93 -11.49
N ALA A 43 -5.42 9.45 -11.23
CA ALA A 43 -4.87 8.28 -11.90
C ALA A 43 -5.66 7.00 -11.59
N LEU A 44 -6.14 6.83 -10.34
CA LEU A 44 -7.00 5.71 -9.95
C LEU A 44 -8.36 5.76 -10.68
N GLU A 45 -8.99 6.93 -10.75
CA GLU A 45 -10.25 7.09 -11.48
C GLU A 45 -10.07 6.75 -12.97
N GLN A 46 -8.99 7.22 -13.59
CA GLN A 46 -8.68 6.87 -14.98
C GLN A 46 -8.49 5.37 -15.15
N HIS A 47 -7.74 4.73 -14.23
CA HIS A 47 -7.54 3.28 -14.26
C HIS A 47 -8.87 2.50 -14.17
N ILE A 48 -9.81 2.93 -13.32
CA ILE A 48 -11.16 2.35 -13.24
C ILE A 48 -11.90 2.51 -14.57
N LEU A 49 -11.85 3.69 -15.19
CA LEU A 49 -12.55 3.98 -16.45
C LEU A 49 -11.98 3.21 -17.65
N ASP A 50 -10.68 2.94 -17.64
CA ASP A 50 -9.98 2.17 -18.67
C ASP A 50 -10.24 0.67 -18.52
N ARG A 51 -10.29 0.17 -17.27
CA ARG A 51 -10.49 -1.25 -16.99
C ARG A 51 -11.92 -1.71 -17.22
N TRP A 52 -12.91 -0.88 -16.89
CA TRP A 52 -14.33 -1.24 -17.00
C TRP A 52 -15.11 -0.33 -17.95
N PRO A 53 -15.73 -0.88 -19.01
CA PRO A 53 -16.55 -0.08 -19.93
C PRO A 53 -17.80 0.50 -19.26
N ASP A 54 -18.38 -0.18 -18.27
CA ASP A 54 -19.58 0.28 -17.57
C ASP A 54 -19.71 -0.32 -16.15
N LYS A 55 -20.69 0.19 -15.40
CA LYS A 55 -21.01 -0.30 -14.05
C LYS A 55 -21.34 -1.79 -14.01
N LYS A 56 -21.97 -2.34 -15.05
CA LYS A 56 -22.37 -3.74 -15.06
C LYS A 56 -21.14 -4.63 -15.13
N SER A 57 -20.21 -4.35 -16.04
CA SER A 57 -18.94 -5.09 -16.17
C SER A 57 -18.14 -5.12 -14.87
N PHE A 58 -18.07 -4.00 -14.14
CA PHE A 58 -17.42 -3.92 -12.83
C PHE A 58 -18.09 -4.79 -11.76
N LEU A 59 -19.43 -4.79 -11.71
CA LEU A 59 -20.18 -5.61 -10.77
C LEU A 59 -20.15 -7.10 -11.14
N ASP A 60 -20.11 -7.43 -12.43
CA ASP A 60 -20.06 -8.81 -12.93
C ASP A 60 -18.67 -9.43 -12.69
N GLU A 61 -17.59 -8.67 -12.89
CA GLU A 61 -16.23 -9.14 -12.58
C GLU A 61 -16.01 -9.30 -11.08
N ASN A 62 -16.54 -8.36 -10.28
CA ASN A 62 -16.49 -8.38 -8.82
C ASN A 62 -15.08 -8.69 -8.28
N ASP A 63 -14.06 -8.01 -8.83
CA ASP A 63 -12.67 -8.14 -8.37
C ASP A 63 -12.58 -7.61 -6.92
N THR A 64 -12.72 -8.52 -5.96
CA THR A 64 -12.74 -8.19 -4.54
C THR A 64 -11.42 -7.57 -4.08
N ASP A 65 -10.30 -8.00 -4.64
CA ASP A 65 -8.98 -7.49 -4.29
C ASP A 65 -8.84 -6.02 -4.68
N PHE A 66 -9.23 -5.69 -5.92
CA PHE A 66 -9.24 -4.31 -6.37
C PHE A 66 -10.25 -3.46 -5.61
N ILE A 67 -11.49 -3.94 -5.46
CA ILE A 67 -12.57 -3.20 -4.81
C ILE A 67 -12.22 -2.88 -3.36
N GLU A 68 -11.70 -3.86 -2.62
CA GLU A 68 -11.29 -3.67 -1.24
C GLU A 68 -10.10 -2.73 -1.10
N GLY A 69 -9.07 -2.89 -1.94
CA GLY A 69 -7.89 -2.04 -1.93
C GLY A 69 -8.23 -0.59 -2.30
N ALA A 70 -8.99 -0.39 -3.38
CA ALA A 70 -9.43 0.93 -3.84
C ALA A 70 -10.35 1.60 -2.82
N THR A 71 -11.23 0.84 -2.16
CA THR A 71 -12.09 1.36 -1.08
C THR A 71 -11.25 1.99 0.02
N ARG A 72 -10.29 1.21 0.54
CA ARG A 72 -9.36 1.66 1.59
C ARG A 72 -8.55 2.85 1.13
N TYR A 73 -7.92 2.75 -0.05
CA TYR A 73 -7.05 3.80 -0.59
C TYR A 73 -7.77 5.14 -0.77
N ILE A 74 -8.96 5.13 -1.38
CA ILE A 74 -9.74 6.35 -1.60
C ILE A 74 -10.12 7.00 -0.26
N GLY A 75 -10.62 6.20 0.69
CA GLY A 75 -11.00 6.72 2.01
C GLY A 75 -9.81 7.29 2.76
N GLU A 76 -8.72 6.55 2.82
CA GLU A 76 -7.47 6.93 3.46
C GLU A 76 -6.80 8.16 2.84
N THR A 77 -6.95 8.34 1.53
CA THR A 77 -6.50 9.54 0.83
C THR A 77 -7.29 10.76 1.30
N TYR A 78 -8.61 10.65 1.42
CA TYR A 78 -9.42 11.77 1.93
C TYR A 78 -9.22 12.04 3.42
N LEU A 79 -9.05 11.00 4.24
CA LEU A 79 -8.82 11.17 5.68
C LEU A 79 -7.46 11.83 5.98
N ARG A 80 -6.45 11.65 5.14
CA ARG A 80 -5.18 12.40 5.22
C ARG A 80 -5.34 13.88 4.89
N LEU A 81 -6.23 14.21 3.98
CA LEU A 81 -6.52 15.61 3.62
C LEU A 81 -7.37 16.31 4.69
N ALA A 82 -8.46 15.67 5.12
CA ALA A 82 -9.56 16.34 5.82
C ALA A 82 -9.85 15.79 7.23
N GLY A 83 -9.01 14.88 7.73
CA GLY A 83 -9.20 14.24 9.02
C GLY A 83 -10.51 13.44 9.09
N GLY A 84 -10.98 13.22 10.31
CA GLY A 84 -12.13 12.39 10.64
C GLY A 84 -11.79 10.91 10.65
N GLY A 85 -12.76 10.04 10.37
CA GLY A 85 -12.61 8.61 10.57
C GLY A 85 -13.52 7.75 9.73
N TRP A 86 -13.23 6.44 9.78
CA TRP A 86 -14.09 5.42 9.19
C TRP A 86 -15.30 5.15 10.08
N SER A 87 -16.44 4.91 9.46
CA SER A 87 -17.64 4.44 10.15
C SER A 87 -18.44 3.48 9.27
N ILE A 88 -19.31 2.72 9.91
CA ILE A 88 -20.33 1.91 9.25
C ILE A 88 -21.68 2.25 9.89
N ASN A 89 -22.74 2.22 9.09
CA ASN A 89 -24.11 2.40 9.58
C ASN A 89 -24.95 1.23 9.05
N HIS A 90 -25.66 0.56 9.95
CA HIS A 90 -26.48 -0.63 9.65
C HIS A 90 -27.98 -0.31 9.54
N ASP A 91 -28.37 0.96 9.66
CA ASP A 91 -29.74 1.39 9.40
C ASP A 91 -30.12 1.11 7.94
N PRO A 92 -31.16 0.30 7.66
CA PRO A 92 -31.59 -0.03 6.30
C PRO A 92 -32.02 1.20 5.47
N GLU A 93 -32.44 2.30 6.11
CA GLU A 93 -32.83 3.54 5.42
C GLU A 93 -31.61 4.38 5.01
N PHE A 94 -30.44 4.08 5.55
CA PHE A 94 -29.23 4.80 5.21
C PHE A 94 -28.71 4.40 3.83
N ILE A 95 -28.42 5.40 2.99
CA ILE A 95 -28.02 5.21 1.58
C ILE A 95 -26.76 4.35 1.40
N TYR A 96 -25.91 4.25 2.43
CA TYR A 96 -24.70 3.42 2.44
C TYR A 96 -24.76 2.31 3.50
N THR A 97 -25.97 1.82 3.80
CA THR A 97 -26.18 0.78 4.81
C THR A 97 -25.25 -0.42 4.61
N GLY A 98 -24.59 -0.84 5.69
CA GLY A 98 -23.63 -1.96 5.71
C GLY A 98 -22.33 -1.72 4.93
N ARG A 99 -22.02 -0.48 4.53
CA ARG A 99 -20.79 -0.16 3.80
C ARG A 99 -19.88 0.76 4.62
N PRO A 100 -18.55 0.52 4.62
CA PRO A 100 -17.60 1.49 5.16
C PRO A 100 -17.72 2.84 4.46
N VAL A 101 -17.76 3.90 5.26
CA VAL A 101 -17.78 5.29 4.80
C VAL A 101 -16.78 6.12 5.58
N VAL A 102 -16.26 7.16 4.95
CA VAL A 102 -15.45 8.18 5.61
C VAL A 102 -16.33 9.34 6.07
N ARG A 103 -16.12 9.78 7.32
CA ARG A 103 -16.66 11.01 7.88
C ARG A 103 -15.50 11.98 8.06
N PHE A 104 -15.65 13.20 7.56
CA PHE A 104 -14.59 14.20 7.61
C PHE A 104 -14.64 14.98 8.93
N ASP A 105 -13.49 15.47 9.37
CA ASP A 105 -13.38 16.49 10.42
C ASP A 105 -13.51 17.90 9.81
N THR A 106 -14.49 18.04 8.92
CA THR A 106 -14.89 19.31 8.30
C THR A 106 -16.38 19.52 8.55
N GLU A 107 -16.90 20.71 8.28
CA GLU A 107 -18.33 21.03 8.45
C GLU A 107 -19.27 20.22 7.52
N SER A 108 -18.73 19.32 6.68
CA SER A 108 -19.50 18.48 5.77
C SER A 108 -20.24 17.36 6.52
N PRO A 109 -21.58 17.39 6.62
CA PRO A 109 -22.31 16.40 7.41
C PRO A 109 -22.45 15.04 6.69
N MET A 110 -22.26 15.02 5.37
CA MET A 110 -22.50 13.81 4.57
C MET A 110 -21.24 12.95 4.47
N PRO A 111 -21.30 11.69 4.92
CA PRO A 111 -20.20 10.76 4.73
C PRO A 111 -20.04 10.38 3.26
N VAL A 112 -18.85 9.93 2.90
CA VAL A 112 -18.52 9.46 1.56
C VAL A 112 -18.30 7.96 1.58
N SER A 113 -18.97 7.21 0.71
CA SER A 113 -18.72 5.79 0.51
C SER A 113 -17.78 5.58 -0.69
N PRO A 114 -16.53 5.11 -0.49
CA PRO A 114 -15.60 4.87 -1.60
C PRO A 114 -16.13 3.87 -2.64
N VAL A 115 -16.80 2.80 -2.19
CA VAL A 115 -17.44 1.82 -3.11
C VAL A 115 -18.50 2.50 -3.98
N HIS A 116 -19.32 3.36 -3.38
CA HIS A 116 -20.32 4.10 -4.14
C HIS A 116 -19.68 5.06 -5.16
N LEU A 117 -18.56 5.70 -4.79
CA LEU A 117 -17.80 6.54 -5.72
C LEU A 117 -17.31 5.74 -6.93
N MET A 118 -16.78 4.51 -6.75
CA MET A 118 -16.39 3.65 -7.88
C MET A 118 -17.56 3.37 -8.83
N THR A 119 -18.75 3.06 -8.29
CA THR A 119 -19.94 2.88 -9.15
C THR A 119 -20.40 4.20 -9.81
N THR A 120 -20.15 5.34 -9.16
CA THR A 120 -20.46 6.67 -9.70
C THR A 120 -19.52 7.07 -10.83
N ILE A 121 -18.22 6.74 -10.71
CA ILE A 121 -17.21 6.90 -11.76
C ILE A 121 -17.69 6.22 -13.04
N LEU A 122 -18.10 4.94 -12.94
CA LEU A 122 -18.53 4.16 -14.10
C LEU A 122 -19.90 4.57 -14.65
N ALA A 123 -20.79 5.11 -13.81
CA ALA A 123 -22.09 5.61 -14.25
C ALA A 123 -21.99 6.96 -14.98
N ARG A 124 -21.11 7.86 -14.51
CA ARG A 124 -20.97 9.22 -15.06
C ARG A 124 -19.89 9.34 -16.13
N ARG A 125 -18.81 8.57 -15.98
CA ARG A 125 -17.63 8.55 -16.85
C ARG A 125 -17.01 9.93 -17.11
N THR A 126 -17.03 10.81 -16.11
CA THR A 126 -16.56 12.20 -16.26
C THR A 126 -15.06 12.39 -15.99
N GLY A 127 -14.37 11.41 -15.40
CA GLY A 127 -12.94 11.48 -15.08
C GLY A 127 -12.59 12.50 -14.00
N ASN A 128 -13.55 12.86 -13.14
CA ASN A 128 -13.37 13.85 -12.09
C ASN A 128 -14.24 13.62 -10.84
N VAL A 129 -14.81 12.43 -10.65
CA VAL A 129 -15.62 12.11 -9.47
C VAL A 129 -14.78 12.19 -8.21
N LEU A 130 -13.60 11.58 -8.19
CA LEU A 130 -12.74 11.55 -7.00
C LEU A 130 -12.09 12.92 -6.74
N SER A 131 -11.56 13.56 -7.78
CA SER A 131 -10.90 14.86 -7.66
C SER A 131 -11.84 15.97 -7.21
N ARG A 132 -13.13 15.93 -7.57
CA ARG A 132 -14.11 16.90 -7.06
C ARG A 132 -14.39 16.77 -5.58
N ILE A 133 -14.39 15.55 -5.04
CA ILE A 133 -14.52 15.34 -3.59
C ILE A 133 -13.27 15.87 -2.89
N TRP A 134 -12.09 15.56 -3.42
CA TRP A 134 -10.83 16.12 -2.93
C TRP A 134 -10.86 17.66 -2.89
N ASP A 135 -11.15 18.30 -4.03
CA ASP A 135 -11.15 19.77 -4.15
C ASP A 135 -12.17 20.41 -3.20
N GLY A 136 -13.34 19.79 -3.03
CA GLY A 136 -14.36 20.23 -2.08
C GLY A 136 -13.90 20.14 -0.63
N GLN A 137 -13.22 19.06 -0.25
CA GLN A 137 -12.71 18.89 1.11
C GLN A 137 -11.50 19.78 1.39
N ALA A 138 -10.59 19.95 0.42
CA ALA A 138 -9.47 20.89 0.55
C ALA A 138 -9.99 22.32 0.82
N ALA A 139 -11.01 22.76 0.08
CA ALA A 139 -11.65 24.05 0.33
C ALA A 139 -12.36 24.11 1.69
N ALA A 140 -12.92 23.00 2.18
CA ALA A 140 -13.56 22.96 3.50
C ALA A 140 -12.55 23.05 4.65
N VAL A 141 -11.40 22.39 4.52
CA VAL A 141 -10.28 22.48 5.45
C VAL A 141 -9.76 23.92 5.53
N GLU A 142 -9.54 24.58 4.39
CA GLU A 142 -9.06 25.96 4.38
C GLU A 142 -10.07 26.93 5.01
N ARG A 143 -11.37 26.81 4.69
CA ARG A 143 -12.41 27.63 5.35
C ARG A 143 -12.42 27.46 6.88
N ARG A 144 -12.24 26.23 7.36
CA ARG A 144 -12.21 25.96 8.81
C ARG A 144 -10.93 26.50 9.45
N ARG A 145 -9.78 26.39 8.78
CA ARG A 145 -8.51 26.98 9.21
C ARG A 145 -8.58 28.52 9.28
N GLU A 146 -9.25 29.17 8.34
CA GLU A 146 -9.51 30.62 8.37
C GLU A 146 -10.37 31.02 9.58
N ALA A 147 -11.36 30.21 9.95
CA ALA A 147 -12.27 30.45 11.06
C ALA A 147 -11.64 30.17 12.45
N GLU A 148 -10.89 29.08 12.59
CA GLU A 148 -10.31 28.62 13.87
C GLU A 148 -8.86 29.13 14.09
N GLY A 149 -8.20 29.59 13.04
CA GLY A 149 -6.83 30.13 13.06
C GLY A 149 -5.76 29.15 12.55
N PRO A 150 -4.53 29.63 12.30
CA PRO A 150 -3.49 28.88 11.60
C PRO A 150 -2.96 27.66 12.35
N GLY A 151 -3.20 27.58 13.67
CA GLY A 151 -2.83 26.44 14.50
C GLY A 151 -3.80 25.25 14.40
N TRP A 152 -4.99 25.45 13.82
CA TRP A 152 -5.93 24.36 13.60
C TRP A 152 -5.47 23.47 12.45
N GLN A 153 -5.61 22.15 12.63
CA GLN A 153 -5.39 21.14 11.59
C GLN A 153 -6.48 20.07 11.71
N PRO A 154 -6.89 19.44 10.60
CA PRO A 154 -7.83 18.34 10.64
C PRO A 154 -7.30 17.21 11.53
N ARG A 155 -8.15 16.69 12.41
CA ARG A 155 -7.79 15.56 13.27
C ARG A 155 -8.26 14.26 12.64
N ARG A 156 -7.33 13.36 12.33
CA ARG A 156 -7.64 11.99 11.88
C ARG A 156 -7.85 11.08 13.09
N ASP A 157 -8.93 10.31 13.08
CA ASP A 157 -9.12 9.24 14.04
C ASP A 157 -8.07 8.14 13.81
N PRO A 158 -7.54 7.50 14.86
CA PRO A 158 -6.63 6.38 14.71
C PRO A 158 -7.31 5.25 13.92
N VAL A 159 -6.65 4.78 12.87
CA VAL A 159 -7.09 3.60 12.12
C VAL A 159 -6.20 2.43 12.55
N PRO A 160 -6.78 1.39 13.19
CA PRO A 160 -6.05 0.15 13.47
C PRO A 160 -5.29 -0.35 12.24
N GLY A 161 -4.14 -1.00 12.44
CA GLY A 161 -3.30 -1.49 11.35
C GLY A 161 -2.47 -0.41 10.64
N VAL A 162 -3.02 0.78 10.35
CA VAL A 162 -2.27 1.92 9.74
C VAL A 162 -1.37 2.59 10.75
N VAL A 163 -1.87 2.74 11.98
CA VAL A 163 -1.10 3.25 13.13
C VAL A 163 -0.89 2.06 14.07
N ALA A 164 0.26 1.38 13.95
CA ALA A 164 0.57 0.19 14.74
C ALA A 164 1.72 0.43 15.72
N ALA A 165 1.63 -0.17 16.90
CA ALA A 165 2.75 -0.29 17.84
C ALA A 165 3.88 -1.10 17.18
N GLN A 166 5.13 -0.73 17.48
CA GLN A 166 6.29 -1.49 17.02
C GLN A 166 6.13 -2.96 17.44
N SER A 167 6.26 -3.87 16.47
CA SER A 167 6.24 -5.29 16.78
C SER A 167 7.49 -5.62 17.62
N PRO A 168 7.35 -6.31 18.76
CA PRO A 168 8.49 -6.69 19.58
C PRO A 168 9.44 -7.58 18.76
N SER A 169 10.74 -7.48 19.06
CA SER A 169 11.75 -8.35 18.45
C SER A 169 11.43 -9.82 18.69
N SER A 170 11.53 -10.64 17.65
CA SER A 170 11.41 -12.10 17.72
C SER A 170 12.76 -12.75 17.44
N SER A 171 12.98 -13.98 17.93
CA SER A 171 14.19 -14.75 17.62
C SER A 171 14.34 -15.02 16.11
N GLU A 172 13.23 -15.15 15.39
CA GLU A 172 13.22 -15.28 13.94
C GLU A 172 13.68 -13.99 13.24
N LEU A 173 13.25 -12.83 13.74
CA LEU A 173 13.70 -11.53 13.23
C LEU A 173 15.20 -11.34 13.49
N ASP A 174 15.68 -11.67 14.69
CA ASP A 174 17.10 -11.58 15.04
C ASP A 174 17.95 -12.48 14.14
N ALA A 175 17.50 -13.73 13.91
CA ALA A 175 18.16 -14.67 13.01
C ALA A 175 18.18 -14.16 11.56
N TRP A 176 17.10 -13.53 11.10
CA TRP A 176 17.05 -12.88 9.79
C TRP A 176 18.08 -11.75 9.69
N ILE A 177 18.07 -10.81 10.64
CA ILE A 177 18.97 -9.65 10.67
C ILE A 177 20.43 -10.10 10.65
N GLN A 178 20.79 -11.12 11.44
CA GLN A 178 22.15 -11.69 11.45
C GLN A 178 22.57 -12.27 10.10
N ARG A 179 21.62 -12.76 9.30
CA ARG A 179 21.87 -13.42 8.00
C ARG A 179 21.93 -12.42 6.83
N VAL A 180 21.36 -11.22 6.98
CA VAL A 180 21.31 -10.19 5.92
C VAL A 180 22.68 -9.89 5.28
N PRO A 181 23.78 -9.65 6.04
CA PRO A 181 25.08 -9.35 5.42
C PRO A 181 25.58 -10.50 4.52
N GLN A 182 25.49 -11.74 5.00
CA GLN A 182 25.91 -12.92 4.23
C GLN A 182 25.06 -13.10 2.95
N LEU A 183 23.76 -12.83 3.04
CA LEU A 183 22.85 -12.90 1.90
C LEU A 183 23.19 -11.82 0.85
N VAL A 184 23.47 -10.58 1.28
CA VAL A 184 23.91 -9.49 0.39
C VAL A 184 25.22 -9.85 -0.32
N ASP A 185 26.19 -10.39 0.41
CA ASP A 185 27.48 -10.82 -0.18
C ASP A 185 27.30 -11.97 -1.16
N SER A 186 26.42 -12.92 -0.85
CA SER A 186 26.07 -14.03 -1.75
C SER A 186 25.46 -13.52 -3.06
N LEU A 187 24.57 -12.53 -3.00
CA LEU A 187 23.99 -11.91 -4.19
C LEU A 187 25.05 -11.20 -5.03
N ARG A 188 25.92 -10.40 -4.41
CA ARG A 188 27.02 -9.71 -5.10
C ARG A 188 27.98 -10.70 -5.76
N SER A 189 28.31 -11.80 -5.08
CA SER A 189 29.14 -12.86 -5.65
C SER A 189 28.51 -13.45 -6.92
N ARG A 190 27.20 -13.75 -6.89
CA ARG A 190 26.46 -14.23 -8.08
C ARG A 190 26.39 -13.20 -9.21
N ALA A 191 26.37 -11.91 -8.88
CA ALA A 191 26.32 -10.83 -9.87
C ALA A 191 27.62 -10.70 -10.69
N GLY A 192 28.72 -11.33 -10.26
CA GLY A 192 30.00 -11.31 -10.97
C GLY A 192 30.48 -9.87 -11.21
N ALA A 193 30.79 -9.53 -12.47
CA ALA A 193 31.27 -8.19 -12.84
C ALA A 193 30.27 -7.06 -12.49
N ARG A 194 28.96 -7.36 -12.40
CA ARG A 194 27.91 -6.39 -12.02
C ARG A 194 27.97 -6.02 -10.53
N ALA A 195 28.68 -6.78 -9.69
CA ALA A 195 28.80 -6.52 -8.26
C ALA A 195 29.27 -5.09 -7.93
N ALA A 196 30.11 -4.49 -8.78
CA ALA A 196 30.59 -3.12 -8.60
C ALA A 196 29.48 -2.06 -8.71
N ARG A 197 28.38 -2.36 -9.42
CA ARG A 197 27.17 -1.50 -9.50
C ARG A 197 26.15 -1.80 -8.40
N LEU A 198 26.38 -2.85 -7.61
CA LEU A 198 25.53 -3.26 -6.49
C LEU A 198 26.04 -2.66 -5.18
N ASP A 199 26.04 -1.34 -5.08
CA ASP A 199 26.62 -0.56 -3.98
C ASP A 199 25.66 -0.19 -2.82
N LEU A 200 24.46 -0.80 -2.80
CA LEU A 200 23.38 -0.54 -1.83
C LEU A 200 22.82 0.88 -1.89
N THR A 201 22.90 1.56 -3.04
CA THR A 201 22.19 2.82 -3.30
C THR A 201 20.89 2.59 -4.07
N LEU A 202 20.02 3.59 -4.20
CA LEU A 202 18.85 3.49 -5.07
C LEU A 202 19.22 3.19 -6.54
N ALA A 203 20.37 3.68 -7.01
CA ALA A 203 20.87 3.40 -8.36
C ALA A 203 21.23 1.91 -8.56
N SER A 204 21.48 1.15 -7.49
CA SER A 204 21.75 -0.29 -7.58
C SER A 204 20.51 -1.14 -7.89
N LEU A 205 19.30 -0.57 -7.84
CA LEU A 205 18.06 -1.31 -8.06
C LEU A 205 17.84 -1.70 -9.53
N GLU A 206 18.32 -0.89 -10.47
CA GLU A 206 18.31 -1.22 -11.90
C GLU A 206 19.19 -2.45 -12.21
N PRO A 207 20.50 -2.48 -11.88
CA PRO A 207 21.33 -3.66 -12.09
C PRO A 207 20.86 -4.87 -11.26
N LEU A 208 20.27 -4.66 -10.07
CA LEU A 208 19.64 -5.74 -9.31
C LEU A 208 18.46 -6.37 -10.06
N GLY A 209 17.64 -5.52 -10.69
CA GLY A 209 16.52 -5.94 -11.52
C GLY A 209 16.93 -6.72 -12.76
N GLU A 210 18.00 -6.29 -13.45
CA GLU A 210 18.61 -7.06 -14.55
C GLU A 210 19.00 -8.47 -14.09
N LEU A 211 19.70 -8.56 -12.94
CA LEU A 211 20.14 -9.83 -12.39
C LEU A 211 18.94 -10.73 -12.00
N ALA A 212 17.87 -10.14 -11.46
CA ALA A 212 16.65 -10.87 -11.13
C ALA A 212 16.01 -11.50 -12.37
N LEU A 213 15.94 -10.78 -13.49
CA LEU A 213 15.42 -11.30 -14.75
C LEU A 213 16.30 -12.44 -15.31
N GLU A 214 17.63 -12.31 -15.23
CA GLU A 214 18.59 -13.35 -15.60
C GLU A 214 18.45 -14.61 -14.72
N ASP A 215 18.23 -14.43 -13.41
CA ASP A 215 18.00 -15.53 -12.46
C ASP A 215 16.64 -16.22 -12.70
N VAL A 216 15.62 -15.47 -13.12
CA VAL A 216 14.32 -16.03 -13.54
C VAL A 216 14.50 -16.86 -14.81
N ASP A 217 15.18 -16.33 -15.83
CA ASP A 217 15.43 -17.06 -17.08
C ASP A 217 16.29 -18.30 -16.88
N GLY A 218 17.24 -18.23 -15.93
CA GLY A 218 18.07 -19.35 -15.52
C GLY A 218 17.38 -20.33 -14.56
N GLY A 219 16.11 -20.13 -14.20
CA GLY A 219 15.36 -21.00 -13.28
C GLY A 219 15.85 -20.97 -11.82
N ARG A 220 16.69 -20.00 -11.44
CA ARG A 220 17.21 -19.82 -10.08
C ARG A 220 16.27 -19.01 -9.19
N LEU A 221 15.42 -18.19 -9.79
CA LEU A 221 14.41 -17.38 -9.11
C LEU A 221 13.02 -17.69 -9.67
N SER A 222 12.08 -18.01 -8.80
CA SER A 222 10.69 -18.30 -9.15
C SER A 222 9.74 -17.80 -8.07
N ARG A 223 8.47 -17.58 -8.39
CA ARG A 223 7.43 -17.27 -7.39
C ARG A 223 7.24 -18.42 -6.41
N GLU A 224 7.19 -19.65 -6.89
CA GLU A 224 6.79 -20.84 -6.11
C GLU A 224 7.82 -21.28 -5.06
N THR A 225 9.09 -20.91 -5.19
CA THR A 225 10.15 -21.41 -4.30
C THR A 225 10.79 -20.28 -3.51
N TYR A 226 10.79 -20.42 -2.19
CA TYR A 226 11.58 -19.58 -1.30
C TYR A 226 12.85 -20.31 -0.85
N GLY A 227 14.00 -19.76 -1.23
CA GLY A 227 15.31 -20.26 -0.85
C GLY A 227 16.33 -19.14 -0.82
N ASP A 228 17.61 -19.48 -0.64
CA ASP A 228 18.69 -18.51 -0.42
C ASP A 228 18.85 -17.49 -1.57
N VAL A 229 18.54 -17.87 -2.81
CA VAL A 229 18.53 -16.94 -3.95
C VAL A 229 17.50 -15.83 -3.72
N LYS A 230 16.22 -16.18 -3.50
CA LYS A 230 15.16 -15.19 -3.23
C LYS A 230 15.41 -14.41 -1.95
N ALA A 231 15.84 -15.07 -0.88
CA ALA A 231 16.20 -14.43 0.38
C ALA A 231 17.30 -13.37 0.19
N SER A 232 18.26 -13.62 -0.71
CA SER A 232 19.30 -12.63 -0.99
C SER A 232 18.82 -11.39 -1.73
N TYR A 233 17.80 -11.49 -2.60
CA TYR A 233 17.13 -10.32 -3.17
C TYR A 233 16.38 -9.53 -2.11
N VAL A 234 15.62 -10.22 -1.25
CA VAL A 234 14.89 -9.62 -0.12
C VAL A 234 15.87 -8.85 0.78
N ALA A 235 16.96 -9.49 1.21
CA ALA A 235 17.99 -8.87 2.04
C ALA A 235 18.61 -7.63 1.39
N TYR A 236 18.91 -7.70 0.10
CA TYR A 236 19.51 -6.59 -0.64
C TYR A 236 18.55 -5.40 -0.77
N LEU A 237 17.29 -5.64 -1.16
CA LEU A 237 16.27 -4.60 -1.29
C LEU A 237 16.03 -3.89 0.05
N GLY A 238 15.89 -4.66 1.13
CA GLY A 238 15.69 -4.08 2.46
C GLY A 238 16.90 -3.28 2.93
N ALA A 239 18.13 -3.74 2.64
CA ALA A 239 19.34 -2.99 2.94
C ALA A 239 19.42 -1.65 2.17
N VAL A 240 19.02 -1.62 0.89
CA VAL A 240 18.91 -0.37 0.11
C VAL A 240 17.86 0.55 0.74
N ALA A 241 16.67 0.03 1.05
CA ALA A 241 15.57 0.79 1.63
C ALA A 241 15.95 1.43 2.98
N LEU A 242 16.50 0.63 3.89
CA LEU A 242 16.94 1.09 5.21
C LEU A 242 18.08 2.11 5.11
N ARG A 243 18.99 1.95 4.15
CA ARG A 243 20.06 2.94 3.94
C ARG A 243 19.53 4.25 3.35
N ALA A 244 18.51 4.19 2.50
CA ALA A 244 17.94 5.37 1.84
C ALA A 244 17.08 6.22 2.78
N ALA A 245 16.27 5.60 3.66
CA ALA A 245 15.26 6.30 4.45
C ALA A 245 15.17 5.89 5.94
N GLY A 246 16.09 5.06 6.42
CA GLY A 246 16.05 4.53 7.80
C GLY A 246 14.92 3.52 8.01
N GLY A 247 14.50 3.36 9.27
CA GLY A 247 13.52 2.36 9.69
C GLY A 247 14.15 1.10 10.28
N ALA A 248 13.39 0.02 10.30
CA ALA A 248 13.81 -1.27 10.84
C ALA A 248 13.30 -2.44 10.00
N TRP A 249 13.98 -3.58 10.13
CA TRP A 249 13.42 -4.86 9.71
C TRP A 249 12.27 -5.25 10.62
N VAL A 250 11.22 -5.83 10.04
CA VAL A 250 10.10 -6.43 10.75
C VAL A 250 9.82 -7.81 10.18
N LEU A 251 9.40 -8.72 11.06
CA LEU A 251 8.95 -10.05 10.70
C LEU A 251 7.79 -10.42 11.62
N VAL A 252 6.60 -10.57 11.04
CA VAL A 252 5.42 -11.08 11.74
C VAL A 252 5.40 -12.61 11.55
N PRO A 253 5.56 -13.41 12.62
CA PRO A 253 5.52 -14.87 12.50
C PRO A 253 4.17 -15.35 12.00
N GLY A 254 4.17 -16.43 11.23
CA GLY A 254 2.96 -17.06 10.72
C GLY A 254 3.16 -17.70 9.36
N GLU A 255 2.15 -18.41 8.90
CA GLU A 255 2.15 -18.97 7.55
C GLU A 255 1.97 -17.88 6.51
N ARG A 256 2.70 -18.00 5.40
CA ARG A 256 2.63 -17.04 4.31
C ARG A 256 1.27 -17.14 3.64
N ASP A 257 0.66 -15.98 3.45
CA ASP A 257 -0.62 -15.82 2.78
C ASP A 257 -0.46 -14.85 1.61
N ASP A 258 -1.22 -15.08 0.54
CA ASP A 258 -1.27 -14.22 -0.64
C ASP A 258 -2.13 -12.96 -0.39
N SER A 259 -2.99 -12.98 0.64
CA SER A 259 -3.81 -11.83 1.02
C SER A 259 -3.07 -10.82 1.90
N ASN A 260 -2.17 -11.29 2.79
CA ASN A 260 -1.33 -10.45 3.64
C ASN A 260 0.16 -10.56 3.25
N PRO A 261 0.73 -9.52 2.62
CA PRO A 261 2.09 -9.58 2.08
C PRO A 261 3.21 -9.59 3.15
N PHE A 262 2.88 -9.54 4.44
CA PHE A 262 3.84 -9.35 5.54
C PHE A 262 4.02 -10.59 6.44
N VAL A 263 3.02 -11.45 6.55
CA VAL A 263 3.08 -12.60 7.47
C VAL A 263 4.04 -13.65 6.94
N GLY A 264 4.96 -14.11 7.81
CA GLY A 264 5.99 -15.10 7.47
C GLY A 264 7.06 -14.58 6.50
N ARG A 265 7.14 -13.26 6.28
CA ARG A 265 8.04 -12.62 5.30
C ARG A 265 8.77 -11.43 5.94
N PRO A 266 10.11 -11.35 5.87
CA PRO A 266 10.81 -10.16 6.30
C PRO A 266 10.48 -8.97 5.42
N TYR A 267 10.15 -7.83 6.03
CA TYR A 267 9.90 -6.56 5.36
C TYR A 267 10.57 -5.42 6.12
N VAL A 268 10.58 -4.23 5.54
CA VAL A 268 11.10 -3.02 6.21
C VAL A 268 9.99 -2.04 6.50
N GLU A 269 10.12 -1.35 7.62
CA GLU A 269 9.14 -0.41 8.13
C GLU A 269 9.81 0.85 8.67
N ARG A 270 9.18 2.00 8.41
CA ARG A 270 9.46 3.27 9.08
C ARG A 270 8.16 4.03 9.33
N PHE A 271 8.27 5.09 10.11
CA PHE A 271 7.22 6.10 10.24
C PHE A 271 7.74 7.39 9.59
N ASP A 272 6.89 8.05 8.79
CA ASP A 272 7.22 9.36 8.24
C ASP A 272 6.99 10.49 9.27
N GLU A 273 7.27 11.73 8.88
CA GLU A 273 7.14 12.91 9.75
C GLU A 273 5.71 13.15 10.24
N SER A 274 4.71 12.62 9.52
CA SER A 274 3.28 12.70 9.91
C SER A 274 2.89 11.56 10.86
N GLY A 275 3.82 10.66 11.19
CA GLY A 275 3.54 9.46 11.97
C GLY A 275 2.83 8.37 11.18
N ASP A 276 2.76 8.50 9.85
CA ASP A 276 2.18 7.47 9.00
C ASP A 276 3.19 6.34 8.78
N ARG A 277 2.68 5.11 8.88
CA ARG A 277 3.46 3.89 8.68
C ARG A 277 3.79 3.70 7.19
N ARG A 278 5.06 3.47 6.89
CA ARG A 278 5.58 3.16 5.56
C ARG A 278 6.25 1.81 5.59
N THR A 279 5.89 0.94 4.66
CA THR A 279 6.46 -0.41 4.56
C THR A 279 6.80 -0.75 3.12
N ALA A 280 7.80 -1.60 2.93
CA ALA A 280 8.07 -2.23 1.64
C ALA A 280 7.93 -3.74 1.73
N ALA A 281 6.98 -4.31 0.99
CA ALA A 281 6.80 -5.76 0.87
C ALA A 281 7.83 -6.35 -0.11
N LEU A 282 9.00 -6.71 0.42
CA LEU A 282 10.19 -7.04 -0.38
C LEU A 282 10.06 -8.36 -1.14
N GLU A 283 9.62 -9.44 -0.47
CA GLU A 283 9.47 -10.74 -1.13
C GLU A 283 8.39 -10.70 -2.23
N PRO A 284 7.18 -10.15 -1.99
CA PRO A 284 6.19 -9.96 -3.05
C PRO A 284 6.67 -9.11 -4.23
N ALA A 285 7.54 -8.12 -4.00
CA ALA A 285 8.16 -7.36 -5.08
C ALA A 285 9.04 -8.25 -5.99
N VAL A 286 9.83 -9.14 -5.39
CA VAL A 286 10.65 -10.12 -6.12
C VAL A 286 9.78 -11.13 -6.87
N ASP A 287 8.70 -11.62 -6.24
CA ASP A 287 7.73 -12.51 -6.88
C ASP A 287 7.08 -11.82 -8.09
N LYS A 288 6.75 -10.53 -7.98
CA LYS A 288 6.18 -9.74 -9.07
C LYS A 288 7.15 -9.64 -10.25
N VAL A 289 8.46 -9.46 -10.04
CA VAL A 289 9.46 -9.53 -11.14
C VAL A 289 9.38 -10.87 -11.88
N ALA A 290 9.31 -11.98 -11.14
CA ALA A 290 9.27 -13.31 -11.74
C ALA A 290 8.02 -13.55 -12.60
N VAL A 291 6.87 -13.01 -12.18
CA VAL A 291 5.59 -13.18 -12.89
C VAL A 291 5.43 -12.18 -14.04
N SER A 292 5.67 -10.89 -13.80
CA SER A 292 5.40 -9.84 -14.78
C SER A 292 6.56 -9.58 -15.73
N ARG A 293 7.76 -10.10 -15.42
CA ARG A 293 9.01 -9.80 -16.13
C ARG A 293 9.34 -8.30 -16.17
N ASP A 294 8.81 -7.54 -15.22
CA ASP A 294 9.06 -6.10 -15.04
C ASP A 294 9.95 -5.88 -13.80
N ALA A 295 11.23 -5.62 -14.04
CA ALA A 295 12.20 -5.31 -13.00
C ALA A 295 12.02 -3.93 -12.35
N SER A 296 11.28 -3.00 -12.98
CA SER A 296 11.07 -1.66 -12.44
C SER A 296 10.28 -1.67 -11.13
N VAL A 297 9.57 -2.76 -10.83
CA VAL A 297 8.86 -2.97 -9.57
C VAL A 297 9.80 -2.82 -8.36
N LEU A 298 11.06 -3.28 -8.46
CA LEU A 298 12.00 -3.18 -7.34
C LEU A 298 12.28 -1.71 -6.96
N SER A 299 12.52 -0.88 -7.97
CA SER A 299 12.74 0.56 -7.81
C SER A 299 11.50 1.27 -7.30
N ARG A 300 10.31 0.86 -7.75
CA ARG A 300 9.03 1.42 -7.31
C ARG A 300 8.76 1.16 -5.83
N ILE A 301 8.95 -0.08 -5.39
CA ILE A 301 8.69 -0.49 -4.01
C ILE A 301 9.64 0.20 -3.04
N VAL A 302 10.94 0.20 -3.35
CA VAL A 302 11.94 0.86 -2.50
C VAL A 302 11.81 2.39 -2.58
N GLY A 303 11.47 2.95 -3.75
CA GLY A 303 11.23 4.37 -3.93
C GLY A 303 10.00 4.86 -3.16
N GLY A 304 8.90 4.11 -3.19
CA GLY A 304 7.69 4.40 -2.41
C GLY A 304 7.90 4.28 -0.90
N TYR A 305 8.80 3.39 -0.48
CA TYR A 305 9.25 3.36 0.91
C TYR A 305 10.14 4.54 1.27
N ALA A 306 10.97 5.03 0.35
CA ALA A 306 11.95 6.09 0.64
C ALA A 306 11.38 7.52 0.56
N GLY A 307 10.33 7.73 -0.23
CA GLY A 307 9.56 8.99 -0.30
C GLY A 307 8.61 9.14 0.87
#